data_AF-A0AAW1HFM2-F1
#
_entry.id   AF-A0AAW1HFM2-F1
#
_cell.length_a   1.000
_cell.length_b   1.000
_cell.length_c   1.000
_cell.angle_alpha   90.00
_cell.angle_beta   90.00
_cell.angle_gamma   90.00
#
_symmetry.space_group_name_H-M   'P 1'
#
loop_
_entity.id
_entity.type
_entity.pdbx_description
1 polymer ?
#
loop_
_entity_poly.entity_id
_entity_poly.type
_entity_poly.pdbx_seq_one_letter_code
_entity_poly.pdbx_strand_id
1 'polypeptide(L)'
;MELTNHQDQAEDAYESKTRVKKLATEDKTKLTYTFDLRQCLPTPAIVTSVAFYKRQLWTFNITRLRCDDSSSFNMMWHEAISGRGANNIAFCLFKHFTETISPEVEHIILYSDTCSGQNKNWHDHIHTYTIGE
;
A
#
# COMPACT_ATOMS: atom_id res chain seq x y z
N MET A 1 -4.73 2.49 -29.80
CA MET A 1 -3.52 1.66 -29.58
C MET A 1 -3.01 1.82 -28.16
N GLU A 2 -2.77 3.04 -27.67
CA GLU A 2 -2.37 3.27 -26.26
C GLU A 2 -3.46 2.89 -25.24
N LEU A 3 -4.73 3.20 -25.52
CA LEU A 3 -5.85 2.85 -24.63
C LEU A 3 -6.00 1.33 -24.46
N THR A 4 -5.89 0.59 -25.55
CA THR A 4 -6.01 -0.87 -25.57
C THR A 4 -4.87 -1.50 -24.77
N ASN A 5 -3.63 -1.06 -24.99
CA ASN A 5 -2.47 -1.54 -24.24
C ASN A 5 -2.59 -1.26 -22.73
N HIS A 6 -3.12 -0.09 -22.35
CA HIS A 6 -3.37 0.21 -20.93
C HIS A 6 -4.46 -0.70 -20.33
N GLN A 7 -5.50 -1.03 -21.09
CA GLN A 7 -6.55 -1.94 -20.64
C GLN A 7 -6.03 -3.37 -20.49
N ASP A 8 -5.24 -3.85 -21.47
CA ASP A 8 -4.61 -5.18 -21.44
C ASP A 8 -3.69 -5.32 -20.22
N GLN A 9 -2.84 -4.32 -19.94
CA GLN A 9 -1.97 -4.31 -18.76
C GLN A 9 -2.75 -4.31 -17.44
N ALA A 10 -3.88 -3.61 -17.39
CA ALA A 10 -4.73 -3.60 -16.21
C ALA A 10 -5.36 -4.98 -15.99
N GLU A 11 -5.87 -5.62 -17.06
CA GLU A 11 -6.46 -6.95 -17.01
C GLU A 11 -5.44 -8.01 -16.56
N ASP A 12 -4.23 -7.99 -17.14
CA ASP A 12 -3.11 -8.85 -16.72
C ASP A 12 -2.79 -8.69 -15.22
N ALA A 13 -2.81 -7.46 -14.71
CA ALA A 13 -2.58 -7.19 -13.29
C ALA A 13 -3.69 -7.79 -12.42
N TYR A 14 -4.96 -7.65 -12.80
CA TYR A 14 -6.09 -8.24 -12.08
C TYR A 14 -6.07 -9.78 -12.11
N GLU A 15 -5.72 -10.38 -13.26
CA GLU A 15 -5.56 -11.83 -13.37
C GLU A 15 -4.42 -12.34 -12.50
N SER A 16 -3.28 -11.66 -12.51
CA SER A 16 -2.13 -12.02 -11.67
C SER A 16 -2.48 -11.99 -10.19
N LYS A 17 -3.20 -10.94 -9.74
CA LYS A 17 -3.67 -10.80 -8.37
C LYS A 17 -4.63 -11.91 -7.99
N THR A 18 -5.53 -12.28 -8.89
CA THR A 18 -6.49 -13.38 -8.68
C THR A 18 -5.78 -14.71 -8.52
N ARG A 19 -4.78 -14.99 -9.37
CA ARG A 19 -3.95 -16.20 -9.28
C ARG A 19 -3.17 -16.27 -7.97
N VAL A 20 -2.50 -15.17 -7.61
CA VAL A 20 -1.71 -15.10 -6.38
C VAL A 20 -2.59 -15.20 -5.12
N LYS A 21 -3.76 -14.57 -5.12
CA LYS A 21 -4.73 -14.69 -4.02
C LYS A 21 -5.16 -16.14 -3.78
N LYS A 22 -5.39 -16.91 -4.84
CA LYS A 22 -5.70 -18.34 -4.74
C LYS A 22 -4.54 -19.12 -4.11
N LEU A 23 -3.32 -18.90 -4.61
CA LEU A 23 -2.12 -19.55 -4.07
C LEU A 23 -1.90 -19.23 -2.58
N ALA A 24 -2.07 -17.97 -2.16
CA ALA A 24 -1.95 -17.57 -0.76
C ALA A 24 -3.05 -18.14 0.15
N THR A 25 -4.17 -18.58 -0.42
CA THR A 25 -5.23 -19.27 0.34
C THR A 25 -4.89 -20.74 0.54
N GLU A 26 -4.19 -21.35 -0.42
CA GLU A 26 -3.75 -22.75 -0.38
C GLU A 26 -2.47 -22.95 0.43
N ASP A 27 -1.55 -21.97 0.39
CA ASP A 27 -0.22 -22.02 1.01
C ASP A 27 -0.05 -20.91 2.07
N LYS A 28 -0.01 -21.30 3.34
CA LYS A 28 0.12 -20.38 4.48
C LYS A 28 1.51 -19.74 4.60
N THR A 29 2.51 -20.24 3.88
CA THR A 29 3.85 -19.64 3.83
C THR A 29 3.88 -18.36 2.99
N LYS A 30 2.83 -18.11 2.19
CA LYS A 30 2.71 -16.95 1.31
C LYS A 30 1.57 -16.05 1.75
N LEU A 31 1.87 -14.77 1.94
CA LEU A 31 0.85 -13.75 2.22
C LEU A 31 0.72 -12.75 1.08
N THR A 32 -0.52 -12.39 0.76
CA THR A 32 -0.81 -11.40 -0.28
C THR A 32 -1.53 -10.21 0.33
N TYR A 33 -0.97 -9.02 0.13
CA TYR A 33 -1.58 -7.77 0.54
C TYR A 33 -1.79 -6.84 -0.65
N THR A 34 -2.84 -6.04 -0.56
CA THR A 34 -3.01 -4.83 -1.38
C THR A 34 -2.87 -3.63 -0.46
N PHE A 35 -2.20 -2.57 -0.89
CA PHE A 35 -2.16 -1.33 -0.14
C PHE A 35 -2.37 -0.11 -1.03
N ASP A 36 -3.03 0.90 -0.48
CA ASP A 36 -3.34 2.17 -1.13
C ASP A 36 -3.07 3.34 -0.16
N LEU A 37 -2.62 4.45 -0.73
CA LEU A 37 -2.38 5.69 -0.01
C LEU A 37 -3.60 6.61 -0.15
N ARG A 38 -4.25 6.89 0.98
CA ARG A 38 -5.44 7.74 1.00
C ARG A 38 -5.08 9.22 0.87
N GLN A 39 -6.10 10.02 0.55
CA GLN A 39 -6.01 11.48 0.55
C GLN A 39 -5.48 12.00 1.90
N CYS A 40 -4.61 13.01 1.85
CA CYS A 40 -4.11 13.68 3.04
C CYS A 40 -5.27 14.32 3.84
N LEU A 41 -5.31 14.03 5.14
CA LEU A 41 -6.36 14.51 6.04
C LEU A 41 -5.88 15.78 6.76
N PRO A 42 -6.63 16.89 6.71
CA PRO A 42 -6.27 18.09 7.46
C PRO A 42 -6.43 17.87 8.96
N THR A 43 -5.44 18.30 9.74
CA THR A 43 -5.44 18.14 11.20
C THR A 43 -5.11 19.49 11.88
N PRO A 44 -5.94 19.99 12.81
CA PRO A 44 -7.26 19.48 13.17
C PRO A 44 -8.28 19.64 12.04
N ALA A 45 -9.41 18.92 12.13
CA ALA A 45 -10.50 19.04 11.17
C ALA A 45 -11.22 20.38 11.35
N ILE A 46 -10.86 21.37 10.53
CA ILE A 46 -11.43 22.72 10.57
C ILE A 46 -12.40 22.89 9.40
N VAL A 47 -13.65 23.25 9.70
CA VAL A 47 -14.75 23.33 8.72
C VAL A 47 -14.89 24.73 8.08
N THR A 48 -14.05 25.70 8.46
CA THR A 48 -14.08 27.05 7.87
C THR A 48 -13.32 27.13 6.54
N SER A 49 -13.88 27.87 5.57
CA SER A 49 -13.23 28.16 4.29
C SER A 49 -11.89 28.89 4.45
N VAL A 50 -11.68 29.61 5.56
CA VAL A 50 -10.40 30.27 5.87
C VAL A 50 -9.26 29.26 6.02
N ALA A 51 -9.56 28.05 6.51
CA ALA A 51 -8.55 27.01 6.72
C ALA A 51 -7.92 26.54 5.41
N PHE A 52 -8.66 26.60 4.29
CA PHE A 52 -8.14 26.28 2.96
C PHE A 52 -6.99 27.20 2.54
N TYR A 53 -7.01 28.46 2.99
CA TYR A 53 -5.98 29.46 2.69
C TYR A 53 -4.86 29.51 3.74
N LYS A 54 -4.91 28.63 4.74
CA LYS A 54 -3.87 28.53 5.78
C LYS A 54 -3.11 27.21 5.61
N ARG A 55 -1.88 27.18 6.13
CA ARG A 55 -1.10 25.95 6.18
C ARG A 55 -1.74 25.00 7.20
N GLN A 56 -2.25 23.87 6.72
CA GLN A 56 -2.82 22.81 7.54
C GLN A 56 -1.74 21.76 7.80
N LEU A 57 -1.75 21.18 9.01
CA LEU A 57 -0.93 20.00 9.31
C LEU A 57 -1.58 18.79 8.64
N TRP A 58 -0.82 18.07 7.82
CA TRP A 58 -1.33 16.88 7.13
C TRP A 58 -1.16 15.61 7.95
N THR A 59 -2.22 14.82 8.03
CA THR A 59 -2.20 13.43 8.47
C THR A 59 -2.28 12.53 7.25
N PHE A 60 -1.32 11.62 7.14
CA PHE A 60 -1.21 10.63 6.10
C PHE A 60 -1.81 9.30 6.57
N ASN A 61 -2.39 8.55 5.64
CA ASN A 61 -3.00 7.26 5.94
C ASN A 61 -2.70 6.27 4.80
N ILE A 62 -2.08 5.14 5.15
CA ILE A 62 -1.93 3.98 4.26
C ILE A 62 -2.90 2.91 4.73
N THR A 63 -3.72 2.41 3.81
CA THR A 63 -4.60 1.28 4.06
C THR A 63 -3.98 0.02 3.47
N ARG A 64 -3.80 -1.01 4.30
CA ARG A 64 -3.38 -2.35 3.90
C ARG A 64 -4.55 -3.31 4.01
N LEU A 65 -4.90 -3.97 2.92
CA LEU A 65 -5.87 -5.06 2.86
C LEU A 65 -5.15 -6.39 2.69
N ARG A 66 -5.42 -7.36 3.54
CA ARG A 66 -4.96 -8.74 3.40
C ARG A 66 -5.95 -9.51 2.51
N CYS A 67 -5.45 -10.22 1.51
CA CYS A 67 -6.29 -10.73 0.43
C CYS A 67 -7.02 -12.05 0.77
N ASP A 68 -6.51 -12.83 1.71
CA ASP A 68 -7.06 -14.14 2.14
C ASP A 68 -8.25 -13.98 3.11
N ASP A 69 -8.10 -13.18 4.16
CA ASP A 69 -9.11 -12.96 5.21
C ASP A 69 -9.90 -11.65 5.03
N SER A 70 -9.51 -10.83 4.06
CA SER A 70 -10.08 -9.50 3.81
C SER A 70 -9.93 -8.52 4.98
N SER A 71 -8.97 -8.76 5.88
CA SER A 71 -8.67 -7.86 7.00
C SER A 71 -7.97 -6.59 6.52
N SER A 72 -8.52 -5.44 6.92
CA SER A 72 -7.94 -4.14 6.61
C SER A 72 -7.28 -3.53 7.85
N PHE A 73 -6.16 -2.86 7.64
CA PHE A 73 -5.43 -2.13 8.67
C PHE A 73 -5.02 -0.77 8.14
N ASN A 74 -5.21 0.28 8.95
CA ASN A 74 -4.85 1.65 8.61
C ASN A 74 -3.64 2.08 9.42
N MET A 75 -2.62 2.58 8.72
CA MET A 75 -1.40 3.11 9.32
C MET A 75 -1.40 4.62 9.13
N MET A 76 -1.56 5.36 10.23
CA MET A 76 -1.68 6.82 10.19
C MET A 76 -0.50 7.49 10.90
N TRP A 77 -0.01 8.57 10.32
CA TRP A 77 1.00 9.45 10.93
C TRP A 77 0.84 10.87 10.41
N HIS A 78 1.29 11.86 11.17
CA HIS A 78 1.23 13.27 10.74
C HIS A 78 2.58 13.78 10.23
N GLU A 79 2.57 14.85 9.43
CA GLU A 79 3.75 15.40 8.75
C GLU A 79 4.90 15.79 9.69
N ALA A 80 4.61 16.11 10.96
CA ALA A 80 5.64 16.40 11.96
C ALA A 80 6.42 15.17 12.46
N ILE A 81 5.93 13.94 12.24
CA ILE A 81 6.66 12.70 12.55
C ILE A 81 7.53 12.27 11.37
N SER A 82 6.93 12.24 10.18
CA SER A 82 7.58 11.70 8.98
C SER A 82 6.88 12.21 7.72
N GLY A 83 7.63 12.28 6.63
CA GLY A 83 7.11 12.60 5.31
C GLY A 83 6.23 11.49 4.71
N ARG A 84 5.79 11.73 3.47
CA ARG A 84 4.96 10.85 2.65
C ARG A 84 5.71 10.35 1.41
N GLY A 85 7.04 10.22 1.50
CA GLY A 85 7.85 9.71 0.40
C GLY A 85 7.80 8.18 0.32
N ALA A 86 8.23 7.62 -0.81
CA ALA A 86 8.30 6.17 -1.03
C ALA A 86 9.05 5.44 0.09
N ASN A 87 10.18 5.97 0.55
CA ASN A 87 10.94 5.39 1.67
C ASN A 87 10.16 5.40 2.99
N ASN A 88 9.37 6.45 3.25
CA ASN A 88 8.55 6.51 4.46
C ASN A 88 7.43 5.47 4.41
N ILE A 89 6.82 5.28 3.24
CA ILE A 89 5.78 4.28 2.98
C ILE A 89 6.38 2.87 3.15
N ALA A 90 7.51 2.60 2.50
CA ALA A 90 8.21 1.31 2.58
C ALA A 90 8.61 0.97 4.02
N PHE A 91 9.14 1.94 4.77
CA PHE A 91 9.47 1.74 6.19
C PHE A 91 8.24 1.43 7.03
N CYS A 92 7.12 2.12 6.80
CA CYS A 92 5.87 1.90 7.53
C CYS A 92 5.33 0.47 7.29
N LEU A 93 5.34 0.02 6.03
CA LEU A 93 4.97 -1.34 5.65
C LEU A 93 5.93 -2.38 6.25
N PHE A 94 7.23 -2.16 6.12
CA PHE A 94 8.26 -3.06 6.66
C PHE A 94 8.10 -3.24 8.17
N LYS A 95 8.01 -2.13 8.92
CA LYS A 95 7.81 -2.16 10.37
C LYS A 95 6.55 -2.94 10.75
N HIS A 96 5.44 -2.67 10.07
CA HIS A 96 4.19 -3.39 10.33
C HIS A 96 4.33 -4.89 10.08
N PHE A 97 4.96 -5.29 8.97
CA PHE A 97 5.16 -6.69 8.64
C PHE A 97 6.07 -7.40 9.63
N THR A 98 7.17 -6.78 10.05
CA THR A 98 8.05 -7.35 11.08
C THR A 98 7.37 -7.55 12.44
N GLU A 99 6.35 -6.74 12.76
CA GLU A 99 5.65 -6.80 14.04
C GLU A 99 4.42 -7.74 14.02
N THR A 100 3.85 -8.02 12.84
CA THR A 100 2.55 -8.71 12.74
C THR A 100 2.56 -10.04 12.02
N ILE A 101 3.63 -10.35 11.27
CA ILE A 101 3.67 -11.57 10.45
C ILE A 101 4.29 -12.73 11.22
N SER A 102 3.70 -13.91 11.06
CA SER A 102 4.19 -15.16 11.63
C SER A 102 5.56 -15.52 11.04
N PRO A 103 6.51 -16.05 11.82
CA PRO A 103 7.80 -16.51 11.31
C PRO A 103 7.70 -17.67 10.30
N GLU A 104 6.53 -18.29 10.15
CA GLU A 104 6.26 -19.33 9.14
C GLU A 104 6.04 -18.76 7.72
N VAL A 105 5.92 -17.44 7.58
CA VAL A 105 5.71 -16.78 6.29
C VAL A 105 7.05 -16.47 5.65
N GLU A 106 7.30 -17.08 4.50
CA GLU A 106 8.55 -16.92 3.74
C GLU A 106 8.44 -15.76 2.73
N HIS A 107 7.25 -15.58 2.14
CA HIS A 107 7.04 -14.64 1.05
C HIS A 107 5.82 -13.74 1.27
N ILE A 108 6.04 -12.44 1.08
CA ILE A 108 4.98 -11.44 1.05
C ILE A 108 4.89 -10.85 -0.34
N ILE A 109 3.69 -10.89 -0.90
CA ILE A 109 3.38 -10.32 -2.22
C ILE A 109 2.54 -9.08 -2.00
N LEU A 110 3.05 -7.94 -2.45
CA LEU A 110 2.38 -6.66 -2.31
C LEU A 110 1.89 -6.14 -3.65
N TYR A 111 0.61 -5.75 -3.68
CA TYR A 111 -0.03 -5.04 -4.78
C TYR A 111 -0.35 -3.61 -4.36
N SER A 112 -0.12 -2.65 -5.25
CA SER A 112 -0.54 -1.27 -5.06
C SER A 112 -0.97 -0.69 -6.39
N ASP A 113 -1.97 0.19 -6.38
CA ASP A 113 -2.26 1.06 -7.51
C ASP A 113 -1.32 2.27 -7.42
N THR A 114 -0.64 2.60 -8.51
CA THR A 114 0.41 3.63 -8.56
C THR A 114 -0.15 5.04 -8.28
N CYS A 115 -0.51 5.30 -7.02
CA CYS A 115 -1.07 6.56 -6.56
C CYS A 115 0.01 7.64 -6.61
N SER A 116 -0.33 8.87 -6.95
CA SER A 116 0.62 9.95 -7.30
C SER A 116 1.55 10.43 -6.16
N GLY A 117 1.58 9.74 -5.01
CA GLY A 117 2.63 9.82 -3.97
C GLY A 117 3.69 8.70 -4.03
N GLN A 118 3.43 7.65 -4.80
CA GLN A 118 4.37 6.62 -5.25
C GLN A 118 4.89 7.09 -6.59
N ASN A 119 6.02 7.81 -6.54
CA ASN A 119 6.71 8.21 -7.75
C ASN A 119 6.93 6.96 -8.62
N LYS A 120 6.81 7.07 -9.96
CA LYS A 120 7.06 6.00 -10.96
C LYS A 120 8.50 5.48 -10.89
N ASN A 121 8.88 4.91 -9.76
CA ASN A 121 10.04 4.07 -9.64
C ASN A 121 9.61 2.79 -10.34
N TRP A 122 10.35 2.38 -11.36
CA TRP A 122 10.26 1.10 -12.07
C TRP A 122 10.29 -0.15 -11.14
N HIS A 123 10.34 0.06 -9.83
CA HIS A 123 10.23 -0.91 -8.77
C HIS A 123 8.78 -1.31 -8.42
N ASP A 124 7.77 -0.44 -8.60
CA ASP A 124 6.41 -0.67 -8.07
C ASP A 124 5.52 -1.64 -8.90
N HIS A 125 6.12 -2.57 -9.65
CA HIS A 125 5.40 -3.68 -10.27
C HIS A 125 5.72 -4.98 -9.52
N ILE A 126 4.79 -5.40 -8.66
CA ILE A 126 4.84 -6.68 -7.91
C ILE A 126 6.16 -6.86 -7.17
N HIS A 127 6.27 -6.29 -5.98
CA HIS A 127 7.37 -6.64 -5.10
C HIS A 127 7.01 -7.90 -4.31
N THR A 128 7.66 -9.01 -4.67
CA THR A 128 7.86 -10.15 -3.78
C THR A 128 8.95 -9.76 -2.78
N TYR A 129 8.56 -9.45 -1.55
CA TYR A 129 9.52 -9.33 -0.46
C TYR A 129 9.68 -10.73 0.15
N THR A 130 10.86 -11.33 -0.02
CA THR A 130 11.28 -12.49 0.78
C THR A 130 11.80 -11.96 2.10
N ILE A 131 11.28 -12.46 3.21
CA ILE A 131 11.83 -12.15 4.54
C ILE A 131 12.88 -13.21 4.86
N GLY A 132 14.17 -12.81 4.87
CA GLY A 132 15.34 -13.63 5.22
C GLY A 132 16.16 -14.04 3.99
N GLU A 133 17.50 -13.88 3.94
CA GLU A 133 18.52 -13.70 5.00
C GLU A 133 18.90 -12.24 5.33
#